data_AF-A0AAN9YTC5-F1
#
_entry.id   AF-A0AAN9YTC5-F1
#
_cell.length_a   1.000
_cell.length_b   1.000
_cell.length_c   1.000
_cell.angle_alpha   90.00
_cell.angle_beta   90.00
_cell.angle_gamma   90.00
#
_symmetry.space_group_name_H-M   'P 1'
#
loop_
_entity.id
_entity.type
_entity.pdbx_description
1 polymer ?
#
loop_
_entity_poly.entity_id
_entity_poly.type
_entity_poly.pdbx_seq_one_letter_code
_entity_poly.pdbx_strand_id
1 'polypeptide(L)'
;MAPSAISETAPTTALAVNSKKQALVNGRPAPEDGREPTPLEAISHGVVMPGIPTFPTYTAHRRHVLVHMAATFRQWARQGYTEGQAGHISVRDPEFPGLMWMNPLGRHFGLLAAGDMICLDVATGRVAGGNVSRPANAAGYLIHAAVHKRRPADVHAVCHAHTHHGRAWSVFARPLEMLTQDVCNFVSLCMFTITYTLLALV
;
A
#
# COMPACT_ATOMS: atom_id res chain seq x y z
N MET A 1 -10.06 -30.47 -42.39
CA MET A 1 -9.66 -31.89 -42.33
C MET A 1 -8.29 -31.99 -42.96
N ALA A 2 -7.24 -32.09 -42.15
CA ALA A 2 -5.86 -32.25 -42.64
C ALA A 2 -5.13 -33.22 -41.70
N PRO A 3 -4.23 -34.05 -42.24
CA PRO A 3 -4.09 -35.46 -41.85
C PRO A 3 -2.88 -35.73 -40.97
N SER A 4 -2.98 -36.81 -40.20
CA SER A 4 -1.93 -37.39 -39.38
C SER A 4 -0.79 -37.92 -40.24
N ALA A 5 0.44 -37.44 -40.00
CA ALA A 5 1.67 -38.02 -40.54
C ALA A 5 2.49 -38.57 -39.37
N ILE A 6 2.53 -39.89 -39.27
CA ILE A 6 3.56 -40.63 -38.54
C ILE A 6 4.66 -40.96 -39.56
N SER A 7 5.91 -40.67 -39.23
CA SER A 7 7.08 -41.27 -39.85
C SER A 7 8.13 -41.56 -38.79
N GLU A 8 8.87 -42.63 -39.07
CA GLU A 8 9.63 -43.50 -38.18
C GLU A 8 10.72 -42.80 -37.35
N THR A 9 10.87 -43.29 -36.12
CA THR A 9 11.87 -42.87 -35.14
C THR A 9 13.28 -43.30 -35.56
N ALA A 10 14.20 -42.35 -35.72
CA ALA A 10 15.63 -42.63 -35.64
C ALA A 10 16.02 -42.99 -34.19
N PRO A 11 16.97 -43.92 -33.96
CA PRO A 11 17.43 -44.23 -32.62
C PRO A 11 18.15 -43.02 -32.04
N THR A 12 17.49 -42.32 -31.11
CA THR A 12 18.13 -41.27 -30.33
C THR A 12 18.97 -41.94 -29.27
N THR A 13 20.29 -41.78 -29.35
CA THR A 13 21.21 -42.07 -28.26
C THR A 13 20.75 -41.29 -27.03
N ALA A 14 20.22 -41.99 -26.04
CA ALA A 14 19.81 -41.38 -24.79
C ALA A 14 21.04 -40.86 -24.05
N LEU A 15 21.27 -39.54 -24.13
CA LEU A 15 22.08 -38.84 -23.15
C LEU A 15 21.34 -38.96 -21.81
N ALA A 16 21.96 -39.65 -20.86
CA ALA A 16 21.46 -39.73 -19.49
C ALA A 16 21.49 -38.33 -18.87
N VAL A 17 20.39 -37.59 -19.00
CA VAL A 17 20.13 -36.39 -18.21
C VAL A 17 19.88 -36.88 -16.80
N ASN A 18 20.86 -36.69 -15.92
CA ASN A 18 20.74 -36.92 -14.49
C ASN A 18 19.77 -35.88 -13.92
N SER A 19 18.47 -36.13 -14.11
CA SER A 19 17.40 -35.29 -13.59
C SER A 19 17.24 -35.60 -12.12
N LYS A 20 17.94 -34.85 -11.27
CA LYS A 20 17.47 -34.63 -9.90
C LYS A 20 16.03 -34.13 -10.05
N LYS A 21 15.03 -34.96 -9.74
CA LYS A 21 13.62 -34.53 -9.65
C LYS A 21 13.56 -33.46 -8.56
N GLN A 22 13.62 -32.20 -8.97
CA GLN A 22 13.36 -31.08 -8.08
C GLN A 22 11.88 -31.17 -7.72
N ALA A 23 11.58 -31.27 -6.43
CA ALA A 23 10.19 -31.30 -5.98
C ALA A 23 9.50 -30.04 -6.49
N LEU A 24 8.37 -30.22 -7.18
CA LEU A 24 7.59 -29.11 -7.70
C LEU A 24 6.50 -28.77 -6.68
N VAL A 25 6.47 -27.54 -6.21
CA VAL A 25 5.30 -26.98 -5.52
C VAL A 25 4.55 -26.13 -6.54
N ASN A 26 3.30 -26.47 -6.84
CA ASN A 26 2.48 -25.80 -7.85
C ASN A 26 3.16 -25.65 -9.24
N GLY A 27 3.92 -26.67 -9.66
CA GLY A 27 4.60 -26.68 -10.97
C GLY A 27 5.88 -25.83 -11.04
N ARG A 28 6.40 -25.35 -9.91
CA ARG A 28 7.67 -24.61 -9.83
C ARG A 28 8.68 -25.29 -8.92
N PRO A 29 9.99 -25.11 -9.14
CA PRO A 29 11.02 -25.62 -8.23
C PRO A 29 10.70 -25.18 -6.81
N ALA A 30 10.53 -26.13 -5.89
CA ALA A 30 10.43 -25.83 -4.48
C ALA A 30 11.69 -25.07 -4.03
N PRO A 31 11.57 -24.13 -3.07
CA PRO A 31 12.72 -23.60 -2.36
C PRO A 31 13.67 -24.74 -1.93
N GLU A 32 14.98 -24.55 -2.07
CA GLU A 32 15.96 -25.62 -1.80
C GLU A 32 15.93 -26.13 -0.35
N ASP A 33 15.42 -25.31 0.56
CA ASP A 33 15.22 -25.59 1.98
C ASP A 33 13.89 -26.33 2.28
N GLY A 34 13.06 -26.58 1.26
CA GLY A 34 11.78 -27.29 1.39
C GLY A 34 10.67 -26.51 2.09
N ARG A 35 10.86 -25.22 2.38
CA ARG A 35 9.81 -24.37 2.96
C ARG A 35 8.78 -23.99 1.90
N GLU A 36 7.59 -23.57 2.35
CA GLU A 36 6.64 -22.96 1.44
C GLU A 36 7.16 -21.60 0.92
N PRO A 37 7.00 -21.31 -0.39
CA PRO A 37 7.39 -20.02 -0.94
C PRO A 37 6.54 -18.90 -0.34
N THR A 38 7.17 -17.78 0.00
CA THR A 38 6.46 -16.57 0.42
C THR A 38 5.54 -16.06 -0.69
N PRO A 39 4.51 -15.25 -0.40
CA PRO A 39 3.66 -14.68 -1.44
C PRO A 39 4.45 -13.91 -2.52
N LEU A 40 5.53 -13.24 -2.12
CA LEU A 40 6.38 -12.48 -3.05
C LEU A 40 7.20 -13.40 -3.97
N GLU A 41 7.71 -14.51 -3.44
CA GLU A 41 8.38 -15.54 -4.23
C GLU A 41 7.40 -16.25 -5.17
N ALA A 42 6.18 -16.51 -4.71
CA ALA A 42 5.14 -17.15 -5.49
C ALA A 42 4.73 -16.34 -6.73
N ILE A 43 4.79 -15.01 -6.68
CA ILE A 43 4.48 -14.13 -7.82
C ILE A 43 5.72 -13.70 -8.63
N SER A 44 6.93 -13.99 -8.14
CA SER A 44 8.17 -13.57 -8.80
C SER A 44 8.65 -14.61 -9.83
N HIS A 45 9.16 -14.13 -10.95
CA HIS A 45 9.98 -14.91 -11.87
C HIS A 45 11.41 -14.38 -11.81
N GLY A 46 12.36 -15.20 -11.35
CA GLY A 46 13.77 -14.82 -11.21
C GLY A 46 14.06 -14.14 -9.86
N VAL A 47 14.62 -12.93 -9.89
CA VAL A 47 15.01 -12.19 -8.68
C VAL A 47 13.76 -11.77 -7.90
N VAL A 48 13.70 -12.13 -6.62
CA VAL A 48 12.61 -11.77 -5.72
C VAL A 48 12.71 -10.29 -5.36
N MET A 49 11.59 -9.57 -5.39
CA MET A 49 11.59 -8.16 -4.96
C MET A 49 12.02 -8.01 -3.49
N PRO A 50 12.78 -6.98 -3.13
CA PRO A 50 13.10 -6.71 -1.74
C PRO A 50 11.83 -6.36 -0.97
N GLY A 51 11.75 -6.82 0.29
CA GLY A 51 10.66 -6.48 1.20
C GLY A 51 10.76 -5.05 1.75
N ILE A 52 9.92 -4.74 2.75
CA ILE A 52 10.00 -3.47 3.47
C ILE A 52 11.37 -3.36 4.16
N PRO A 53 12.13 -2.27 3.96
CA PRO A 53 13.46 -2.13 4.54
C PRO A 53 13.41 -2.06 6.07
N THR A 54 14.44 -2.60 6.71
CA THR A 54 14.70 -2.41 8.15
C THR A 54 15.56 -1.17 8.38
N PHE A 55 15.38 -0.51 9.53
CA PHE A 55 16.11 0.73 9.85
C PHE A 55 16.95 0.58 11.11
N PRO A 56 18.19 1.11 11.13
CA PRO A 56 19.07 1.01 12.30
C PRO A 56 18.65 1.91 13.46
N THR A 57 17.83 2.95 13.21
CA THR A 57 17.34 3.89 14.22
C THR A 57 15.91 4.35 13.91
N TYR A 58 15.17 4.75 14.95
CA TYR A 58 13.85 5.36 14.77
C TYR A 58 13.90 6.65 13.94
N THR A 59 14.97 7.44 14.05
CA THR A 59 15.18 8.63 13.22
C THR A 59 15.30 8.28 11.73
N ALA A 60 16.05 7.22 11.38
CA ALA A 60 16.17 6.75 10.00
C ALA A 60 14.83 6.24 9.47
N HIS A 61 14.09 5.47 10.28
CA HIS A 61 12.76 4.98 9.94
C HIS A 61 11.78 6.15 9.71
N ARG A 62 11.73 7.11 10.65
CA ARG A 62 10.90 8.31 10.58
C ARG A 62 11.20 9.12 9.32
N ARG A 63 12.48 9.34 9.00
CA ARG A 63 12.88 10.01 7.76
C ARG A 63 12.35 9.28 6.53
N HIS A 64 12.49 7.95 6.49
CA HIS A 64 12.01 7.14 5.37
C HIS A 64 10.49 7.30 5.17
N VAL A 65 9.69 7.14 6.23
CA VAL A 65 8.22 7.24 6.11
C VAL A 65 7.75 8.64 5.72
N LEU A 66 8.39 9.70 6.23
CA LEU A 66 8.03 11.09 5.86
C LEU A 66 8.42 11.43 4.41
N VAL A 67 9.55 10.91 3.93
CA VAL A 67 9.94 11.04 2.52
C VAL A 67 8.94 10.31 1.62
N HIS A 68 8.55 9.09 1.98
CA HIS A 68 7.57 8.31 1.21
C HIS A 68 6.18 8.95 1.25
N MET A 69 5.76 9.47 2.39
CA MET A 69 4.51 10.22 2.51
C MET A 69 4.48 11.43 1.57
N ALA A 70 5.55 12.23 1.55
CA ALA A 70 5.68 13.33 0.59
C ALA A 70 5.70 12.85 -0.87
N ALA A 71 6.37 11.73 -1.16
CA ALA A 71 6.39 11.14 -2.49
C ALA A 71 4.99 10.68 -2.94
N THR A 72 4.20 10.08 -2.03
CA THR A 72 2.81 9.67 -2.28
C THR A 72 1.93 10.87 -2.63
N PHE A 73 2.04 11.98 -1.90
CA PHE A 73 1.32 13.21 -2.27
C PHE A 73 1.70 13.72 -3.66
N ARG A 74 2.99 13.73 -3.99
CA ARG A 74 3.44 14.14 -5.32
C ARG A 74 2.92 13.19 -6.41
N GLN A 75 2.82 11.90 -6.10
CA GLN A 75 2.20 10.93 -6.99
C GLN A 75 0.70 11.21 -7.15
N TRP A 76 -0.04 11.48 -6.07
CA TRP A 76 -1.45 11.87 -6.12
C TRP A 76 -1.67 13.12 -6.97
N ALA A 77 -0.80 14.12 -6.85
CA ALA A 77 -0.85 15.31 -7.71
C ALA A 77 -0.67 14.96 -9.19
N ARG A 78 0.29 14.09 -9.53
CA ARG A 78 0.50 13.62 -10.91
C ARG A 78 -0.68 12.81 -11.46
N GLN A 79 -1.37 12.07 -10.60
CA GLN A 79 -2.55 11.27 -10.97
C GLN A 79 -3.85 12.08 -10.96
N GLY A 80 -3.81 13.39 -10.67
CA GLY A 80 -5.00 14.25 -10.64
C GLY A 80 -5.92 13.99 -9.44
N TYR A 81 -5.41 13.48 -8.32
CA TYR A 81 -6.20 13.19 -7.11
C TYR A 81 -6.39 14.41 -6.20
N THR A 82 -5.92 15.58 -6.62
CA THR A 82 -6.01 16.85 -5.90
C THR A 82 -7.40 17.48 -6.06
N GLU A 83 -8.03 17.86 -4.96
CA GLU A 83 -9.33 18.55 -4.93
C GLU A 83 -9.24 19.74 -3.97
N GLY A 84 -8.87 20.90 -4.49
CA GLY A 84 -8.63 22.11 -3.69
C GLY A 84 -7.66 21.85 -2.53
N GLN A 85 -8.15 22.00 -1.30
CA GLN A 85 -7.38 21.77 -0.06
C GLN A 85 -7.73 20.44 0.63
N ALA A 86 -8.60 19.62 0.03
CA ALA A 86 -9.00 18.34 0.59
C ALA A 86 -7.95 17.26 0.32
N GLY A 87 -7.82 16.33 1.26
CA GLY A 87 -7.00 15.13 1.13
C GLY A 87 -5.97 15.00 2.25
N HIS A 88 -6.13 13.87 2.94
CA HIS A 88 -5.52 13.40 4.17
C HIS A 88 -4.44 12.33 3.96
N ILE A 89 -3.20 12.48 4.39
CA ILE A 89 -2.38 11.30 4.72
C ILE A 89 -1.84 11.49 6.12
N SER A 90 -1.93 10.44 6.93
CA SER A 90 -1.25 10.39 8.22
C SER A 90 -0.42 9.12 8.33
N VAL A 91 0.77 9.21 8.94
CA VAL A 91 1.58 8.04 9.29
C VAL A 91 1.91 8.05 10.79
N ARG A 92 1.76 6.93 11.47
CA ARG A 92 2.11 6.78 12.89
C ARG A 92 3.61 6.96 13.07
N ASP A 93 4.01 7.63 14.14
CA ASP A 93 5.43 7.76 14.47
C ASP A 93 6.03 6.40 14.86
N PRO A 94 7.20 6.02 14.32
CA PRO A 94 7.78 4.70 14.57
C PRO A 94 8.34 4.51 15.98
N GLU A 95 8.63 5.59 16.72
CA GLU A 95 9.16 5.55 18.08
C GLU A 95 8.05 5.79 19.12
N PHE A 96 7.11 6.68 18.80
CA PHE A 96 6.04 7.10 19.69
C PHE A 96 4.67 6.76 19.09
N PRO A 97 4.12 5.56 19.36
CA PRO A 97 2.86 5.12 18.75
C PRO A 97 1.66 6.03 19.03
N GLY A 98 1.71 6.85 20.08
CA GLY A 98 0.71 7.88 20.40
C GLY A 98 0.76 9.13 19.51
N LEU A 99 1.75 9.24 18.62
CA LEU A 99 1.93 10.36 17.70
C LEU A 99 1.69 9.94 16.25
N MET A 100 1.24 10.89 15.42
CA MET A 100 1.14 10.73 13.98
C MET A 100 1.61 11.97 13.23
N TRP A 101 2.18 11.77 12.06
CA TRP A 101 2.60 12.80 11.13
C TRP A 101 1.54 13.02 10.08
N MET A 102 1.13 14.27 9.84
CA MET A 102 0.09 14.65 8.88
C MET A 102 0.56 15.80 7.98
N ASN A 103 0.04 15.90 6.76
CA ASN A 103 0.32 17.04 5.88
C ASN A 103 -0.27 18.36 6.40
N PRO A 104 0.39 19.50 6.15
CA PRO A 104 -0.14 20.81 6.50
C PRO A 104 -1.30 21.20 5.58
N LEU A 105 -2.21 22.02 6.12
CA LEU A 105 -3.30 22.65 5.39
C LEU A 105 -2.75 23.69 4.38
N GLY A 106 -3.36 23.77 3.20
CA GLY A 106 -3.10 24.84 2.24
C GLY A 106 -1.77 24.74 1.48
N ARG A 107 -1.07 23.60 1.54
CA ARG A 107 0.08 23.32 0.68
C ARG A 107 -0.28 22.31 -0.40
N HIS A 108 -0.06 22.70 -1.66
CA HIS A 108 -0.36 21.85 -2.81
C HIS A 108 0.43 20.53 -2.76
N PHE A 109 -0.23 19.40 -3.06
CA PHE A 109 0.36 18.07 -2.94
C PHE A 109 1.64 17.87 -3.75
N GLY A 110 1.72 18.49 -4.93
CA GLY A 110 2.91 18.46 -5.77
C GLY A 110 4.15 19.15 -5.17
N LEU A 111 3.97 19.99 -4.14
CA LEU A 111 5.02 20.79 -3.50
C LEU A 111 5.37 20.30 -2.09
N LEU A 112 4.71 19.24 -1.59
CA LEU A 112 4.98 18.70 -0.26
C LEU A 112 6.36 18.04 -0.21
N ALA A 113 7.11 18.31 0.84
CA ALA A 113 8.37 17.68 1.20
C ALA A 113 8.27 17.04 2.60
N ALA A 114 9.19 16.14 2.93
CA ALA A 114 9.19 15.47 4.24
C ALA A 114 9.21 16.46 5.41
N GLY A 115 9.94 17.58 5.27
CA GLY A 115 10.05 18.63 6.27
C GLY A 115 8.82 19.53 6.39
N ASP A 116 7.76 19.31 5.62
CA ASP A 116 6.51 20.07 5.74
C ASP A 116 5.52 19.44 6.71
N MET A 117 5.77 18.19 7.12
CA MET A 117 4.82 17.41 7.91
C MET A 117 4.73 17.94 9.34
N ILE A 118 3.53 17.84 9.92
CA ILE A 118 3.20 18.25 11.28
C ILE A 118 3.03 16.99 12.12
N CYS A 119 3.67 16.93 13.29
CA CYS A 119 3.47 15.84 14.23
C CYS A 119 2.37 16.22 15.23
N LEU A 120 1.38 15.36 15.37
CA LEU A 120 0.21 15.54 16.22
C LEU A 120 0.08 14.37 17.19
N ASP A 121 -0.38 14.67 18.40
CA ASP A 121 -0.84 13.67 19.35
C ASP A 121 -2.15 13.05 18.87
N VAL A 122 -2.18 11.72 18.77
CA VAL A 122 -3.34 10.97 18.27
C VAL A 122 -4.54 11.14 19.21
N ALA A 123 -4.32 11.23 20.52
CA ALA A 123 -5.41 11.32 21.50
C ALA A 123 -6.13 12.68 21.47
N THR A 124 -5.36 13.76 21.39
CA THR A 124 -5.81 15.13 21.67
C THR A 124 -5.75 16.06 20.46
N GLY A 125 -4.98 15.74 19.43
CA GLY A 125 -4.75 16.60 18.26
C GLY A 125 -3.81 17.76 18.52
N ARG A 126 -3.20 17.80 19.71
CA ARG A 126 -2.17 18.80 20.05
C ARG A 126 -0.95 18.62 19.15
N VAL A 127 -0.36 19.73 18.74
CA VAL A 127 0.89 19.72 17.98
C VAL A 127 2.02 19.26 18.90
N ALA A 128 2.69 18.17 18.52
CA ALA A 128 3.81 17.57 19.24
C ALA A 128 5.17 17.91 18.60
N GLY A 129 5.18 18.39 17.35
CA GLY A 129 6.40 18.79 16.65
C GLY A 129 6.23 18.92 15.13
N GLY A 130 7.35 18.88 14.40
CA GLY A 130 7.37 19.05 12.95
C GLY A 130 7.30 20.53 12.53
N ASN A 131 6.78 20.79 11.33
CA ASN A 131 6.73 22.14 10.78
C ASN A 131 5.44 22.86 11.13
N VAL A 132 5.51 23.77 12.11
CA VAL A 132 4.35 24.49 12.63
C VAL A 132 4.04 25.81 11.90
N SER A 133 4.67 26.06 10.75
CA SER A 133 4.40 27.26 9.93
C SER A 133 2.99 27.27 9.33
N ARG A 134 2.34 26.11 9.25
CA ARG A 134 0.97 25.93 8.79
C ARG A 134 0.24 24.97 9.74
N PRO A 135 -1.08 25.11 9.92
CA PRO A 135 -1.86 24.20 10.75
C PRO A 135 -2.15 22.89 10.01
N ALA A 136 -2.58 21.87 10.75
CA ALA A 136 -3.16 20.66 10.17
C ALA A 136 -4.68 20.85 9.99
N ASN A 137 -5.30 20.12 9.05
CA ASN A 137 -6.76 20.17 8.89
C ASN A 137 -7.45 19.48 10.09
N ALA A 138 -8.32 20.20 10.81
CA ALA A 138 -8.99 19.68 12.00
C ALA A 138 -9.95 18.50 11.70
N ALA A 139 -10.73 18.59 10.62
CA ALA A 139 -11.65 17.52 10.22
C ALA A 139 -10.88 16.27 9.74
N GLY A 140 -9.81 16.48 8.97
CA GLY A 140 -8.89 15.43 8.56
C GLY A 140 -8.25 14.72 9.76
N TYR A 141 -7.78 15.48 10.75
CA TYR A 141 -7.27 14.93 12.00
C TYR A 141 -8.29 14.00 12.68
N LEU A 142 -9.55 14.42 12.83
CA LEU A 142 -10.57 13.65 13.55
C LEU A 142 -10.80 12.27 12.92
N ILE A 143 -10.88 12.20 11.60
CA ILE A 143 -11.05 10.94 10.85
C ILE A 143 -9.85 10.01 11.09
N HIS A 144 -8.64 10.53 10.87
CA HIS A 144 -7.41 9.74 10.96
C HIS A 144 -7.14 9.28 12.40
N ALA A 145 -7.38 10.16 13.38
CA ALA A 145 -7.23 9.83 14.80
C ALA A 145 -8.20 8.73 15.24
N ALA A 146 -9.45 8.73 14.75
CA ALA A 146 -10.41 7.67 15.06
C ALA A 146 -9.92 6.30 14.57
N VAL A 147 -9.37 6.23 13.35
CA VAL A 147 -8.80 4.99 12.80
C VAL A 147 -7.57 4.56 13.62
N HIS A 148 -6.61 5.46 13.86
CA HIS A 148 -5.41 5.15 14.62
C HIS A 148 -5.69 4.74 16.07
N LYS A 149 -6.73 5.28 16.71
CA LYS A 149 -7.18 4.86 18.05
C LYS A 149 -7.80 3.47 18.05
N ARG A 150 -8.60 3.15 17.02
CA ARG A 150 -9.31 1.87 16.93
C ARG A 150 -8.41 0.73 16.48
N ARG A 151 -7.35 1.03 15.73
CA ARG A 151 -6.41 0.05 15.16
C ARG A 151 -4.95 0.41 15.52
N PRO A 152 -4.59 0.37 16.81
CA PRO A 152 -3.26 0.78 17.25
C PRO A 152 -2.15 -0.22 16.90
N ALA A 153 -2.50 -1.50 16.73
CA ALA A 153 -1.54 -2.59 16.55
C ALA A 153 -1.12 -2.81 15.10
N ASP A 154 -1.98 -2.47 14.14
CA ASP A 154 -1.85 -2.90 12.74
C ASP A 154 -2.05 -1.79 11.70
N VAL A 155 -2.62 -0.63 12.07
CA VAL A 155 -2.71 0.53 11.19
C VAL A 155 -1.58 1.52 11.47
N HIS A 156 -0.70 1.66 10.47
CA HIS A 156 0.42 2.58 10.48
C HIS A 156 0.21 3.81 9.60
N ALA A 157 -0.61 3.71 8.56
CA ALA A 157 -0.90 4.81 7.67
C ALA A 157 -2.40 4.86 7.35
N VAL A 158 -2.92 6.06 7.17
CA VAL A 158 -4.30 6.31 6.75
C VAL A 158 -4.25 7.31 5.61
N CYS A 159 -4.93 6.99 4.52
CA CYS A 159 -4.99 7.78 3.31
C CYS A 159 -6.45 8.12 2.99
N HIS A 160 -6.71 9.39 2.71
CA HIS A 160 -8.02 9.91 2.34
C HIS A 160 -7.86 10.89 1.18
N ALA A 161 -8.57 10.67 0.08
CA ALA A 161 -8.55 11.52 -1.10
C ALA A 161 -9.95 11.63 -1.70
N HIS A 162 -10.21 12.75 -2.37
CA HIS A 162 -11.44 12.99 -3.12
C HIS A 162 -11.19 12.73 -4.61
N THR A 163 -10.76 11.52 -4.97
CA THR A 163 -10.52 11.17 -6.38
C THR A 163 -11.84 11.22 -7.17
N HIS A 164 -11.78 11.58 -8.46
CA HIS A 164 -12.98 11.70 -9.29
C HIS A 164 -13.83 10.43 -9.30
N HIS A 165 -13.20 9.28 -9.56
CA HIS A 165 -13.90 7.99 -9.59
C HIS A 165 -14.37 7.53 -8.20
N GLY A 166 -13.56 7.75 -7.16
CA GLY A 166 -13.94 7.40 -5.78
C GLY A 166 -15.15 8.18 -5.30
N ARG A 167 -15.18 9.49 -5.56
CA ARG A 167 -16.34 10.33 -5.26
C ARG A 167 -17.56 9.97 -6.11
N ALA A 168 -17.37 9.70 -7.40
CA ALA A 168 -18.47 9.31 -8.28
C ALA A 168 -19.10 7.98 -7.85
N TRP A 169 -18.32 7.04 -7.32
CA TRP A 169 -18.85 5.76 -6.83
C TRP A 169 -19.49 5.88 -5.44
N SER A 170 -18.91 6.68 -4.54
CA SER A 170 -19.35 6.73 -3.14
C SER A 170 -20.79 7.21 -2.95
N VAL A 171 -21.33 8.01 -3.88
CA VAL A 171 -22.72 8.50 -3.82
C VAL A 171 -23.76 7.40 -3.94
N PHE A 172 -23.43 6.26 -4.54
CA PHE A 172 -24.36 5.13 -4.67
C PHE A 172 -24.54 4.37 -3.35
N ALA A 173 -23.65 4.57 -2.37
CA ALA A 173 -23.66 3.85 -1.09
C ALA A 173 -23.77 2.32 -1.24
N ARG A 174 -23.12 1.77 -2.27
CA ARG A 174 -23.10 0.34 -2.59
C ARG A 174 -21.67 -0.23 -2.47
N PRO A 175 -21.51 -1.51 -2.09
CA PRO A 175 -20.22 -2.19 -2.15
C PRO A 175 -19.62 -2.18 -3.56
N LEU A 176 -18.29 -2.21 -3.69
CA LEU A 176 -17.64 -2.42 -4.99
C LEU A 176 -17.98 -3.83 -5.50
N GLU A 177 -18.27 -3.91 -6.79
CA GLU A 177 -18.53 -5.18 -7.47
C GLU A 177 -17.19 -5.80 -7.91
N MET A 178 -17.00 -7.10 -7.65
CA MET A 178 -15.76 -7.84 -7.94
C MET A 178 -15.68 -8.22 -9.42
N LEU A 179 -15.64 -7.23 -10.30
CA LEU A 179 -15.71 -7.41 -11.76
C LEU A 179 -14.34 -7.60 -12.43
N THR A 180 -13.25 -7.25 -11.74
CA THR A 180 -11.89 -7.39 -12.25
C THR A 180 -10.97 -7.99 -11.17
N GLN A 181 -9.87 -8.60 -11.61
CA GLN A 181 -8.88 -9.21 -10.72
C GLN A 181 -8.35 -8.21 -9.68
N ASP A 182 -8.11 -6.96 -10.07
CA ASP A 182 -7.57 -5.94 -9.17
C ASP A 182 -8.54 -5.57 -8.05
N VAL A 183 -9.84 -5.60 -8.33
CA VAL A 183 -10.87 -5.30 -7.33
C VAL A 183 -11.02 -6.45 -6.32
N CYS A 184 -10.63 -7.68 -6.68
CA CYS A 184 -10.63 -8.81 -5.75
C CYS A 184 -9.68 -8.62 -4.55
N ASN A 185 -8.72 -7.70 -4.64
CA ASN A 185 -7.89 -7.30 -3.49
C ASN A 185 -8.71 -6.69 -2.34
N PHE A 186 -9.96 -6.28 -2.61
CA PHE A 186 -10.88 -5.71 -1.63
C PHE A 186 -11.91 -6.71 -1.09
N VAL A 187 -11.83 -7.99 -1.46
CA VAL A 187 -12.72 -9.03 -0.92
C VAL A 187 -12.53 -9.11 0.60
N SER A 188 -13.64 -9.14 1.33
CA SER A 188 -13.67 -9.18 2.80
C SER A 188 -13.12 -7.94 3.52
N LEU A 189 -12.67 -6.91 2.81
CA LEU A 189 -12.41 -5.60 3.42
C LEU A 189 -13.76 -4.94 3.72
N CYS A 190 -13.94 -4.52 4.97
CA CYS A 190 -15.16 -3.86 5.41
C CYS A 190 -15.16 -2.43 4.87
N MET A 191 -15.69 -2.26 3.66
CA MET A 191 -15.82 -0.96 3.03
C MET A 191 -17.01 -0.22 3.65
N PHE A 192 -16.74 0.48 4.75
CA PHE A 192 -17.72 1.37 5.34
C PHE A 192 -17.78 2.67 4.54
N THR A 193 -18.82 2.83 3.73
CA THR A 193 -19.30 4.16 3.34
C THR A 193 -19.94 4.79 4.58
N ILE A 194 -19.14 5.47 5.40
CA ILE A 194 -19.69 6.43 6.35
C ILE A 194 -20.11 7.63 5.50
N THR A 195 -21.43 7.75 5.27
CA THR A 195 -22.17 8.92 4.78
C THR A 195 -21.32 10.03 4.15
N TYR A 196 -21.44 10.14 2.83
CA TYR A 196 -21.05 11.28 1.97
C TYR A 196 -19.57 11.66 1.80
N THR A 197 -18.60 11.13 2.57
CA THR A 197 -17.22 11.67 2.45
C THR A 197 -16.07 10.66 2.51
N LEU A 198 -16.26 9.36 2.78
CA LEU A 198 -15.11 8.48 3.03
C LEU A 198 -15.11 7.18 2.22
N LEU A 199 -14.05 6.99 1.43
CA LEU A 199 -13.47 5.69 1.15
C LEU A 199 -12.20 5.58 1.99
N ALA A 200 -12.28 4.93 3.15
CA ALA A 200 -11.10 4.54 3.92
C ALA A 200 -10.82 3.07 3.58
N LEU A 201 -9.72 2.83 2.88
CA LEU A 201 -9.12 1.50 2.81
C LEU A 201 -8.33 1.33 4.11
N VAL A 202 -8.84 0.48 5.00
CA VAL A 202 -8.13 0.01 6.19
C VAL A 202 -7.66 -1.41 5.92
#